data_AF-A0AB39I4D8-F1
#
_entry.id   AF-A0AB39I4D8-F1
#
_cell.length_a   1.000
_cell.length_b   1.000
_cell.length_c   1.000
_cell.angle_alpha   90.00
_cell.angle_beta   90.00
_cell.angle_gamma   90.00
#
_symmetry.space_group_name_H-M   'P 1'
#
loop_
_entity.id
_entity.type
_entity.pdbx_description
1 polymer ?
#
loop_
_entity_poly.entity_id
_entity_poly.type
_entity_poly.pdbx_seq_one_letter_code
_entity_poly.pdbx_strand_id
1 'polypeptide(L)' 'MRNFKRALAVLFLLALATLVLFFVLENQQAVALVMFGWSAPAMPVAVPVLAALLVGLAIGPLLGAYGVLRSKRRLRNTL' A
#
# COMPACT_ATOMS: atom_id res chain seq x y z
N MET A 1 23.97 7.77 10.65
CA MET A 1 22.78 7.96 9.76
C MET A 1 22.03 6.66 9.41
N ARG A 2 22.67 5.50 9.23
CA ARG A 2 22.00 4.23 8.88
C ARG A 2 21.01 3.73 9.95
N ASN A 3 21.36 3.88 11.23
CA ASN A 3 20.51 3.48 12.35
C ASN A 3 19.28 4.38 12.49
N PHE A 4 19.45 5.69 12.25
CA PHE A 4 18.35 6.66 12.26
C PHE A 4 17.33 6.38 11.15
N LYS A 5 17.79 6.07 9.92
CA LYS A 5 16.92 5.65 8.81
C LYS A 5 16.16 4.37 9.13
N ARG A 6 16.81 3.38 9.76
CA ARG A 6 16.13 2.16 10.24
C ARG A 6 15.11 2.47 11.33
N ALA A 7 15.45 3.30 12.30
CA ALA A 7 14.52 3.70 13.36
C ALA A 7 13.28 4.38 12.78
N LEU A 8 13.45 5.28 11.81
CA LEU A 8 12.34 5.94 11.11
C LEU A 8 11.46 4.95 10.35
N ALA A 9 12.06 3.97 9.67
CA ALA A 9 11.32 2.92 8.97
C ALA A 9 10.52 2.03 9.93
N VAL A 10 11.11 1.65 11.07
CA VAL A 10 10.41 0.89 12.11
C VAL A 10 9.27 1.70 12.70
N LEU A 11 9.50 2.98 13.03
CA LEU A 11 8.46 3.89 13.51
C LEU A 11 7.30 4.02 12.51
N PHE A 12 7.61 4.18 11.22
CA PHE A 12 6.61 4.23 10.17
C PHE A 12 5.79 2.94 10.09
N LEU A 13 6.44 1.76 10.13
CA LEU A 13 5.75 0.47 10.12
C LEU A 13 4.87 0.28 11.36
N LEU A 14 5.33 0.69 12.54
CA LEU A 14 4.54 0.65 13.77
C LEU A 14 3.33 1.59 13.68
N ALA A 15 3.52 2.83 13.22
CA ALA A 15 2.44 3.77 13.02
C ALA A 15 1.40 3.25 12.02
N LEU A 16 1.87 2.67 10.91
CA LEU A 16 1.01 2.04 9.91
C LEU A 16 0.23 0.86 10.49
N ALA A 17 0.88 0.01 11.29
CA ALA A 17 0.22 -1.11 11.96
C ALA A 17 -0.87 -0.63 12.93
N THR A 18 -0.57 0.36 13.76
CA THR A 18 -1.55 0.96 14.67
C THR A 18 -2.73 1.56 13.91
N LEU A 19 -2.47 2.29 12.82
CA LEU A 19 -3.52 2.85 11.96
C LEU A 19 -4.40 1.76 11.38
N VAL A 20 -3.81 0.68 10.86
CA VAL A 20 -4.55 -0.46 10.31
C VAL A 20 -5.41 -1.12 11.39
N LEU A 21 -4.86 -1.36 12.57
CA LEU A 21 -5.60 -1.96 13.68
C LEU A 21 -6.80 -1.10 14.09
N PHE A 22 -6.56 0.20 14.31
CA PHE A 22 -7.63 1.14 14.68
C PHE A 22 -8.71 1.19 13.60
N PHE A 23 -8.30 1.28 12.34
CA PHE A 23 -9.23 1.30 11.21
C PHE A 23 -10.09 0.03 11.14
N VAL A 24 -9.49 -1.16 11.30
CA VAL A 24 -10.21 -2.44 11.30
C VAL A 24 -11.21 -2.52 12.45
N LEU A 25 -10.82 -2.09 13.65
CA LEU A 25 -11.68 -2.14 14.84
C LEU A 25 -12.85 -1.16 14.73
N GLU A 26 -12.61 0.05 14.23
CA GLU A 26 -13.64 1.07 14.09
C GLU A 26 -14.60 0.80 12.92
N ASN A 27 -14.14 0.12 11.87
CA ASN A 27 -14.89 -0.04 10.61
C ASN A 27 -15.33 -1.50 10.38
N GLN A 28 -15.94 -2.11 11.41
CA GLN A 28 -16.53 -3.46 11.33
C GLN A 28 -17.91 -3.48 10.64
N GLN A 29 -18.45 -2.32 10.28
CA GLN A 29 -19.73 -2.21 9.60
C GLN A 29 -19.71 -2.93 8.24
N ALA A 30 -20.73 -3.74 7.99
CA ALA A 30 -20.90 -4.42 6.71
C ALA A 30 -21.35 -3.43 5.62
N VAL A 31 -20.66 -3.46 4.48
CA VAL A 31 -21.00 -2.70 3.26
C VAL A 31 -20.89 -3.60 2.05
N ALA A 32 -21.73 -3.34 1.06
CA ALA A 32 -21.63 -3.97 -0.25
C ALA A 32 -20.90 -3.01 -1.21
N LEU A 33 -19.85 -3.51 -1.87
CA LEU A 33 -19.12 -2.73 -2.87
C LEU A 33 -19.86 -2.83 -4.21
N VAL A 34 -20.30 -1.71 -4.76
CA VAL A 34 -20.96 -1.67 -6.07
C VAL A 34 -19.98 -1.11 -7.10
N MET A 35 -19.69 -1.88 -8.13
CA MET A 35 -18.81 -1.50 -9.23
C MET A 35 -19.52 -1.76 -10.55
N PHE A 36 -19.61 -0.74 -11.41
CA PHE A 36 -20.24 -0.86 -12.73
C PHE A 36 -21.68 -1.44 -12.68
N GLY A 37 -22.42 -1.17 -11.59
CA GLY A 37 -23.77 -1.69 -11.36
C GLY A 37 -23.83 -3.11 -10.77
N TRP A 38 -22.70 -3.79 -10.61
CA TRP A 38 -22.61 -5.11 -10.00
C TRP A 38 -22.26 -4.97 -8.52
N SER A 39 -23.01 -5.66 -7.65
CA SER A 39 -22.83 -5.63 -6.21
C SER A 39 -22.02 -6.84 -5.73
N ALA A 40 -20.96 -6.59 -4.99
CA ALA A 40 -20.23 -7.62 -4.27
C ALA A 40 -20.96 -8.02 -2.96
N PRO A 41 -20.70 -9.22 -2.42
CA PRO A 41 -21.21 -9.62 -1.11
C PRO A 41 -20.86 -8.60 -0.03
N ALA A 42 -21.79 -8.39 0.91
CA ALA A 42 -21.56 -7.48 2.03
C ALA A 42 -20.42 -8.00 2.91
N MET A 43 -19.45 -7.12 3.19
CA MET A 43 -18.28 -7.40 4.01
C MET A 43 -17.91 -6.16 4.83
N PRO A 44 -17.15 -6.29 5.92
CA PRO A 44 -16.70 -5.12 6.68
C PRO A 44 -15.97 -4.13 5.77
N VAL A 45 -16.25 -2.82 5.91
CA VAL A 45 -15.59 -1.74 5.13
C VAL A 45 -14.06 -1.89 5.16
N ALA A 46 -13.52 -2.39 6.28
CA ALA A 46 -12.12 -2.64 6.44
C ALA A 46 -11.50 -3.53 5.35
N VAL A 47 -12.22 -4.55 4.88
CA VAL A 47 -11.72 -5.55 3.91
C VAL A 47 -11.33 -4.92 2.56
N PRO A 48 -12.24 -4.25 1.81
CA PRO A 48 -11.89 -3.67 0.51
C PRO A 48 -10.84 -2.56 0.64
N VAL A 49 -10.87 -1.77 1.70
CA VAL A 49 -9.90 -0.69 1.90
C VAL A 49 -8.51 -1.25 2.18
N LEU A 50 -8.38 -2.28 3.01
CA LEU A 50 -7.10 -2.96 3.23
C LEU A 50 -6.59 -3.65 1.97
N ALA A 51 -7.47 -4.28 1.19
CA ALA A 51 -7.08 -4.86 -0.09
C ALA A 51 -6.48 -3.80 -1.03
N ALA A 52 -7.13 -2.64 -1.15
CA ALA A 52 -6.61 -1.52 -1.95
C ALA A 52 -5.27 -0.99 -1.41
N LEU A 53 -5.12 -0.86 -0.09
CA LEU A 53 -3.87 -0.44 0.56
C LEU A 53 -2.72 -1.42 0.24
N LEU A 54 -2.95 -2.72 0.38
CA LEU A 54 -1.94 -3.74 0.10
C LEU A 54 -1.56 -3.78 -1.38
N VAL A 55 -2.54 -3.66 -2.28
CA VAL A 55 -2.29 -3.58 -3.73
C VAL A 55 -1.46 -2.34 -4.05
N GLY A 56 -1.81 -1.17 -3.51
CA GLY A 56 -1.04 0.05 -3.70
C GLY A 56 0.39 -0.06 -3.15
N LEU A 57 0.55 -0.67 -1.98
CA LEU A 57 1.86 -0.90 -1.34
C LEU A 57 2.72 -1.88 -2.15
N ALA A 58 2.13 -2.87 -2.83
CA ALA A 58 2.85 -3.78 -3.72
C ALA A 58 3.21 -3.11 -5.06
N ILE A 59 2.29 -2.33 -5.65
CA ILE A 59 2.49 -1.68 -6.94
C ILE A 59 3.54 -0.56 -6.86
N GLY A 60 3.57 0.22 -5.79
CA GLY A 60 4.51 1.35 -5.62
C GLY A 60 5.99 0.97 -5.83
N PRO A 61 6.52 -0.03 -5.10
CA PRO A 61 7.87 -0.54 -5.27
C PRO A 61 8.13 -1.11 -6.67
N LEU A 62 7.16 -1.80 -7.27
CA LEU A 62 7.29 -2.35 -8.62
C LEU A 62 7.47 -1.24 -9.66
N LEU A 63 6.65 -0.18 -9.59
CA LEU A 63 6.77 0.98 -10.47
C LEU A 63 8.07 1.75 -10.22
N GLY A 64 8.46 1.93 -8.96
CA GLY A 64 9.72 2.58 -8.59
C GLY A 64 10.93 1.81 -9.12
N ALA A 65 10.96 0.49 -8.96
CA ALA A 65 12.01 -0.37 -9.48
C ALA A 65 12.08 -0.29 -11.02
N TYR A 66 10.94 -0.35 -11.71
CA TYR A 66 10.87 -0.21 -13.16
C TYR A 66 11.44 1.13 -13.64
N GLY A 67 11.09 2.24 -12.97
CA GLY A 67 11.63 3.58 -13.26
C GLY A 67 13.14 3.66 -13.10
N VAL A 68 13.68 3.11 -12.01
CA VAL A 68 15.13 3.07 -11.74
C VAL A 68 15.85 2.22 -12.78
N LEU A 69 15.33 1.03 -13.12
CA LEU A 69 15.93 0.16 -14.15
C LEU A 69 15.98 0.86 -15.52
N ARG A 70 14.92 1.59 -15.89
CA ARG A 70 14.87 2.35 -17.15
C ARG A 70 15.88 3.49 -17.18
N SER A 71 16.06 4.22 -16.08
CA SER A 71 17.03 5.31 -15.97
C SER A 71 18.47 4.81 -16.09
N LYS A 72 18.80 3.70 -15.41
CA LYS A 72 20.13 3.06 -15.52
C LYS A 72 20.46 2.58 -16.94
N ARG A 73 19.48 2.06 -17.69
CA ARG A 73 19.67 1.65 -19.09
C ARG A 73 19.93 2.83 -20.02
N ARG A 74 19.31 4.00 -19.78
CA ARG A 74 19.60 5.21 -20.57
C ARG A 74 21.03 5.70 -20.37
N LEU A 75 21.49 5.81 -19.12
CA LEU A 75 22.84 6.28 -18.80
C LEU A 75 23.95 5.40 -19.39
N ARG A 76 23.71 4.09 -19.53
CA ARG A 76 24.69 3.15 -20.11
C ARG A 76 24.78 3.21 -21.64
N ASN A 77 23.76 3.75 -22.32
CA ASN A 77 23.77 3.89 -23.78
C ASN A 77 24.32 5.25 -24.26
N THR A 78 24.61 6.17 -23.34
CA THR A 78 25.19 7.51 -23.64
C THR A 78 26.68 7.62 -23.31
N LEU A 79 27.28 6.57 -22.73
CA LEU A 79 28.72 6.41 -22.53
C LEU A 79 29.28 5.47 -23.60
#